data_AF-A0A354RB93-F1
#
_entry.id   AF-A0A354RB93-F1
#
_cell.length_a   1.000
_cell.length_b   1.000
_cell.length_c   1.000
_cell.angle_alpha   90.00
_cell.angle_beta   90.00
_cell.angle_gamma   90.00
#
_symmetry.space_group_name_H-M   'P 1'
#
loop_
_entity.id
_entity.type
_entity.pdbx_description
1 polymer ?
#
loop_
_entity_poly.entity_id
_entity_poly.type
_entity_poly.pdbx_seq_one_letter_code
_entity_poly.pdbx_strand_id
1 'polypeptide(L)'
;EEKLLRAIFGEKAADVKDSSLKVPSGTQGIVMDIKVSSRTDAEQEKLSPSDFRRQMKQIKEDFRTQTEDLRAQLTESLSNILLGEKIPLNVTNSETGDIIIPSNRKITKTLLRRLASVHRFIEIPPSPVRIKVFEIIESYESKFNDLEDDRDRKIEAIEQGDPIDQGAIKNVRVFVAKKQKMRVGDKMAGRHGNKGVVAKIVAEEDMPFLPDGTPIEICLNPLGVPSRMNVGQVLETHLGWACNKLGLKVATPIFDGISEARIQEYLKEANLPDTGKTILYDGCTGEPFYQRIVVGYMYMLKLNHLVSSKIHARAVGPYSLITQQPLGGKAQYGGQRFGEMEVWALEAYGAAYTLQEILTVKSDDVSGRTKIYESLVKGDNSLQAGTPQSFNVLMKEMQSLCLDIRVRGEDAL
;
A
#
# COMPACT_ATOMS: atom_id res chain seq x y z
N GLU A 1 -2.27 -47.33 -17.35
CA GLU A 1 -0.89 -46.85 -17.21
C GLU A 1 -0.57 -46.42 -15.79
N GLU A 2 -1.31 -45.49 -15.18
CA GLU A 2 -1.06 -45.03 -13.80
C GLU A 2 -1.08 -46.16 -12.75
N LYS A 3 -2.03 -47.10 -12.85
CA LYS A 3 -2.07 -48.32 -12.00
C LYS A 3 -0.83 -49.21 -12.17
N LEU A 4 -0.26 -49.27 -13.37
CA LEU A 4 0.93 -50.08 -13.66
C LEU A 4 2.18 -49.42 -13.07
N LEU A 5 2.32 -48.10 -13.21
CA LEU A 5 3.38 -47.33 -12.57
C LEU A 5 3.34 -47.49 -11.04
N ARG A 6 2.15 -47.41 -10.43
CA ARG A 6 1.98 -47.63 -8.99
C ARG A 6 2.37 -49.05 -8.56
N ALA A 7 2.05 -50.06 -9.38
CA ALA A 7 2.42 -51.46 -9.12
C ALA A 7 3.94 -51.71 -9.24
N ILE A 8 4.63 -50.99 -10.13
CA ILE A 8 6.09 -51.11 -10.34
C ILE A 8 6.87 -50.39 -9.23
N PHE A 9 6.44 -49.18 -8.85
CA PHE A 9 7.21 -48.30 -7.96
C PHE A 9 6.77 -48.32 -6.49
N GLY A 10 5.59 -48.88 -6.17
CA GLY A 10 5.12 -49.07 -4.79
C GLY A 10 5.00 -47.76 -4.00
N GLU A 11 3.92 -47.01 -4.17
CA GLU A 11 3.69 -45.79 -3.39
C GLU A 11 2.99 -46.05 -2.04
N LYS A 12 3.50 -45.42 -0.98
CA LYS A 12 3.00 -45.55 0.40
C LYS A 12 1.89 -44.56 0.79
N ALA A 13 1.57 -43.57 -0.03
CA ALA A 13 0.64 -42.50 0.34
C ALA A 13 -0.17 -42.01 -0.86
N ALA A 14 -1.30 -42.66 -1.14
CA ALA A 14 -2.20 -42.31 -2.24
C ALA A 14 -3.31 -41.31 -1.83
N ASP A 15 -3.63 -41.22 -0.54
CA ASP A 15 -4.87 -40.57 -0.07
C ASP A 15 -4.66 -39.16 0.49
N VAL A 16 -3.46 -38.58 0.35
CA VAL A 16 -3.14 -37.24 0.88
C VAL A 16 -2.89 -36.28 -0.28
N LYS A 17 -3.61 -35.16 -0.29
CA LYS A 17 -3.41 -34.07 -1.26
C LYS A 17 -2.68 -32.91 -0.60
N ASP A 18 -1.58 -32.45 -1.20
CA ASP A 18 -0.91 -31.22 -0.80
C ASP A 18 -1.80 -30.00 -1.10
N SER A 19 -2.34 -29.39 -0.05
CA SER A 19 -3.10 -28.13 -0.10
C SER A 19 -2.34 -26.96 0.55
N SER A 20 -1.03 -27.11 0.74
CA SER A 20 -0.20 -26.11 1.43
C SER A 20 -0.24 -24.75 0.74
N LEU A 21 -0.30 -23.68 1.53
CA LEU A 21 -0.23 -22.30 1.02
C LEU A 21 1.16 -22.04 0.44
N LYS A 22 1.21 -21.65 -0.83
CA LYS A 22 2.44 -21.27 -1.53
C LYS A 22 2.47 -19.76 -1.75
N VAL A 23 3.67 -19.18 -1.72
CA VAL A 23 3.85 -17.76 -2.02
C VAL A 23 3.37 -17.49 -3.46
N PRO A 24 2.54 -16.46 -3.70
CA PRO A 24 2.07 -16.14 -5.04
C PRO A 24 3.23 -15.86 -5.99
N SER A 25 3.12 -16.34 -7.23
CA SER A 25 4.12 -16.16 -8.28
C SER A 25 4.53 -14.68 -8.45
N GLY A 26 5.83 -14.42 -8.54
CA GLY A 26 6.38 -13.06 -8.67
C GLY A 26 6.44 -12.24 -7.38
N THR A 27 5.95 -12.79 -6.26
CA THR A 27 6.13 -12.20 -4.93
C THR A 27 7.41 -12.70 -4.31
N GLN A 28 8.18 -11.78 -3.74
CA GLN A 28 9.44 -12.02 -3.04
C GLN A 28 9.49 -11.04 -1.88
N GLY A 29 10.02 -11.46 -0.74
CA GLY A 29 10.08 -10.61 0.45
C GLY A 29 10.62 -11.35 1.65
N ILE A 30 10.62 -10.66 2.78
CA ILE A 30 11.05 -11.19 4.07
C ILE A 30 9.79 -11.44 4.89
N VAL A 31 9.69 -12.62 5.51
CA VAL A 31 8.63 -12.90 6.49
C VAL A 31 8.91 -12.05 7.73
N MET A 32 8.03 -11.10 8.00
CA MET A 32 8.16 -10.19 9.13
C MET A 32 7.54 -10.75 10.40
N ASP A 33 6.37 -11.38 10.26
CA ASP A 33 5.58 -11.86 11.37
C ASP A 33 4.70 -13.04 10.94
N ILE A 34 4.38 -13.91 11.90
CA ILE A 34 3.48 -15.06 11.71
C ILE A 34 2.51 -15.06 12.88
N LYS A 35 1.22 -14.89 12.57
CA LYS A 35 0.14 -14.98 13.55
C LYS A 35 -0.63 -16.28 13.36
N VAL A 36 -0.78 -17.01 14.45
CA VAL A 36 -1.47 -18.30 14.47
C VAL A 36 -2.66 -18.17 15.41
N SER A 37 -3.85 -18.47 14.91
CA SER A 37 -5.05 -18.62 15.72
C SER A 37 -5.59 -20.04 15.60
N SER A 38 -6.01 -20.62 16.72
CA SER A 38 -6.51 -21.99 16.82
C SER A 38 -7.84 -22.01 17.53
N ARG A 39 -8.77 -22.87 17.10
CA ARG A 39 -10.07 -22.99 17.74
C ARG A 39 -9.90 -23.69 19.08
N THR A 40 -10.54 -23.13 20.10
CA THR A 40 -10.41 -23.50 21.52
C THR A 40 -10.88 -24.93 21.84
N ASP A 41 -11.64 -25.57 20.94
CA ASP A 41 -12.34 -26.84 21.19
C ASP A 41 -11.54 -28.11 20.83
N ALA A 42 -10.44 -27.99 20.08
CA ALA A 42 -9.58 -29.13 19.74
C ALA A 42 -8.26 -29.02 20.51
N GLU A 43 -7.85 -30.11 21.16
CA GLU A 43 -6.65 -30.29 21.98
C GLU A 43 -5.60 -29.16 21.89
N GLN A 44 -5.45 -28.44 23.00
CA GLN A 44 -4.68 -27.21 23.15
C GLN A 44 -3.28 -27.23 22.51
N GLU A 45 -3.16 -26.74 21.28
CA GLU A 45 -1.99 -25.93 20.90
C GLU A 45 -2.31 -24.46 21.21
N LYS A 46 -2.35 -24.11 22.50
CA LYS A 46 -2.27 -22.71 22.93
C LYS A 46 -1.04 -22.08 22.26
N LEU A 47 -1.09 -20.77 22.00
CA LEU A 47 0.11 -19.97 21.73
C LEU A 47 1.26 -20.50 22.58
N SER A 48 2.45 -20.73 21.97
CA SER A 48 3.61 -21.22 22.70
C SER A 48 3.71 -20.44 24.02
N PRO A 49 3.82 -21.11 25.19
CA PRO A 49 3.86 -20.41 26.48
C PRO A 49 4.91 -19.30 26.53
N SER A 50 5.92 -19.38 25.66
CA SER A 50 6.93 -18.34 25.42
C SER A 50 6.41 -17.11 24.67
N ASP A 51 5.64 -17.28 23.60
CA ASP A 51 5.07 -16.20 22.79
C ASP A 51 3.98 -15.44 23.55
N PHE A 52 3.11 -16.15 24.28
CA PHE A 52 2.11 -15.53 25.15
C PHE A 52 2.76 -14.65 26.21
N ARG A 53 3.80 -15.17 26.90
CA ARG A 53 4.56 -14.38 27.88
C ARG A 53 5.26 -13.18 27.25
N ARG A 54 5.81 -13.34 26.03
CA ARG A 54 6.46 -12.23 25.30
C ARG A 54 5.46 -11.12 25.00
N GLN A 55 4.30 -11.45 24.44
CA GLN A 55 3.26 -10.47 24.10
C GLN A 55 2.71 -9.78 25.36
N MET A 56 2.44 -10.53 26.42
CA MET A 56 1.96 -9.96 27.69
C MET A 56 3.00 -9.05 28.35
N LYS A 57 4.29 -9.40 28.27
CA LYS A 57 5.38 -8.53 28.74
C LYS A 57 5.44 -7.24 27.93
N GLN A 58 5.31 -7.33 26.61
CA GLN A 58 5.33 -6.19 25.71
C GLN A 58 4.19 -5.21 26.00
N ILE A 59 2.95 -5.69 26.18
CA ILE A 59 1.81 -4.84 26.55
C ILE A 59 2.04 -4.14 27.89
N LYS A 60 2.58 -4.85 28.89
CA LYS A 60 2.89 -4.25 30.19
C LYS A 60 3.98 -3.18 30.09
N GLU A 61 4.98 -3.40 29.25
CA GLU A 61 6.08 -2.46 29.03
C GLU A 61 5.62 -1.22 28.25
N ASP A 62 4.80 -1.41 27.21
CA ASP A 62 4.18 -0.33 26.45
C ASP A 62 3.27 0.52 27.34
N PHE A 63 2.39 -0.12 28.13
CA PHE A 63 1.51 0.57 29.08
C PHE A 63 2.32 1.36 30.12
N ARG A 64 3.40 0.78 30.67
CA ARG A 64 4.27 1.49 31.62
C ARG A 64 4.88 2.73 30.98
N THR A 65 5.41 2.60 29.76
CA THR A 65 6.05 3.71 29.04
C THR A 65 5.05 4.82 28.75
N GLN A 66 3.86 4.48 28.23
CA GLN A 66 2.79 5.44 27.96
C GLN A 66 2.30 6.14 29.24
N THR A 67 2.19 5.40 30.34
CA THR A 67 1.81 5.97 31.64
C THR A 67 2.87 6.96 32.16
N GLU A 68 4.15 6.64 32.00
CA GLU A 68 5.26 7.54 32.37
C GLU A 68 5.28 8.81 31.52
N ASP A 69 5.07 8.70 30.22
CA ASP A 69 4.98 9.85 29.31
C ASP A 69 3.80 10.76 29.66
N LEU A 70 2.62 10.18 29.94
CA LEU A 70 1.44 10.94 30.32
C LEU A 70 1.64 11.65 31.68
N ARG A 71 2.30 10.99 32.64
CA ARG A 71 2.71 11.59 33.91
C ARG A 71 3.71 12.74 33.71
N ALA A 72 4.63 12.64 32.74
CA ALA A 72 5.55 13.70 32.41
C ALA A 72 4.83 14.93 31.83
N GLN A 73 3.88 14.72 30.91
CA GLN A 73 3.03 15.79 30.35
C GLN A 73 2.15 16.46 31.41
N LEU A 74 1.57 15.68 32.33
CA LEU A 74 0.83 16.22 33.47
C LEU A 74 1.75 17.07 34.35
N THR A 75 2.97 16.59 34.65
CA THR A 75 3.96 17.35 35.44
C THR A 75 4.33 18.67 34.75
N GLU A 76 4.45 18.68 33.42
CA GLU A 76 4.76 19.88 32.65
C GLU A 76 3.60 20.88 32.64
N SER A 77 2.37 20.39 32.46
CA SER A 77 1.15 21.19 32.50
C SER A 77 0.95 21.83 33.87
N LEU A 78 1.18 21.07 34.95
CA LEU A 78 1.21 21.59 36.31
C LEU A 78 2.36 22.58 36.54
N SER A 79 3.53 22.34 35.93
CA SER A 79 4.68 23.26 36.04
C SER A 79 4.39 24.61 35.39
N ASN A 80 3.71 24.65 34.25
CA ASN A 80 3.39 25.91 33.57
C ASN A 80 2.53 26.85 34.41
N ILE A 81 1.73 26.31 35.34
CA ILE A 81 0.85 27.09 36.22
C ILE A 81 1.47 27.31 37.60
N LEU A 82 2.07 26.27 38.19
CA LEU A 82 2.40 26.25 39.62
C LEU A 82 3.90 26.46 39.92
N LEU A 83 4.76 26.46 38.91
CA LEU A 83 6.21 26.56 39.13
C LEU A 83 6.57 27.94 39.72
N GLY A 84 7.17 27.93 40.91
CA GLY A 84 7.60 29.15 41.59
C GLY A 84 6.53 29.84 42.44
N GLU A 85 5.26 29.41 42.36
CA GLU A 85 4.20 29.86 43.25
C GLU A 85 4.40 29.30 44.68
N LYS A 86 3.84 30.01 45.66
CA LYS A 86 3.77 29.59 47.06
C LYS A 86 2.32 29.40 47.44
N ILE A 87 1.96 28.19 47.86
CA ILE A 87 0.61 27.90 48.35
C ILE A 87 0.64 28.05 49.88
N PRO A 88 -0.26 28.84 50.48
CA PRO A 88 -0.30 29.05 51.93
C PRO A 88 -0.83 27.83 52.70
N LEU A 89 -1.22 26.78 52.00
CA LEU A 89 -1.87 25.57 52.50
C LEU A 89 -1.03 24.33 52.14
N ASN A 90 -1.11 23.30 52.97
CA ASN A 90 -0.47 22.02 52.69
C ASN A 90 -1.28 21.26 51.63
N VAL A 91 -0.58 20.64 50.69
CA VAL A 91 -1.17 19.62 49.79
C VAL A 91 -0.80 18.25 50.34
N THR A 92 -1.80 17.45 50.67
CA THR A 92 -1.64 16.15 51.31
C THR A 92 -2.14 15.02 50.41
N ASN A 93 -1.56 13.84 50.58
CA ASN A 93 -2.13 12.60 50.05
C ASN A 93 -3.28 12.15 50.97
N SER A 94 -4.47 11.91 50.42
CA SER A 94 -5.64 11.46 51.19
C SER A 94 -5.47 10.04 51.75
N GLU A 95 -4.65 9.19 51.13
CA GLU A 95 -4.42 7.82 51.60
C GLU A 95 -3.34 7.71 52.67
N THR A 96 -2.19 8.37 52.47
CA THR A 96 -1.04 8.23 53.38
C THR A 96 -0.94 9.34 54.42
N GLY A 97 -1.71 10.43 54.26
CA GLY A 97 -1.59 11.63 55.09
C GLY A 97 -0.27 12.39 54.88
N ASP A 98 0.58 11.96 53.94
CA ASP A 98 1.87 12.57 53.68
C ASP A 98 1.71 13.97 53.06
N ILE A 99 2.49 14.92 53.55
CA ILE A 99 2.56 16.27 53.00
C ILE A 99 3.42 16.24 51.73
N ILE A 100 2.77 16.36 50.57
CA ILE A 100 3.43 16.40 49.26
C ILE A 100 4.04 17.78 49.04
N ILE A 101 3.28 18.85 49.30
CA ILE A 101 3.74 20.24 49.17
C ILE A 101 3.51 20.95 50.52
N PRO A 102 4.57 21.32 51.24
CA PRO A 102 4.46 22.09 52.48
C PRO A 102 4.00 23.52 52.22
N SER A 103 3.24 24.09 53.17
CA SER A 103 2.78 25.47 53.13
C SER A 103 3.94 26.46 53.02
N ASN A 104 3.73 27.51 52.23
CA ASN A 104 4.68 28.60 51.96
C ASN A 104 6.04 28.19 51.36
N ARG A 105 6.23 26.93 50.97
CA ARG A 105 7.42 26.48 50.25
C ARG A 105 7.27 26.78 48.75
N LYS A 106 8.36 27.21 48.10
CA LYS A 106 8.38 27.35 46.64
C LYS A 106 8.21 25.99 45.98
N ILE A 107 7.28 25.88 45.05
CA ILE A 107 7.00 24.65 44.33
C ILE A 107 8.11 24.37 43.31
N THR A 108 8.77 23.21 43.46
CA THR A 108 9.80 22.72 42.54
C THR A 108 9.25 21.61 41.64
N LYS A 109 9.86 21.42 40.47
CA LYS A 109 9.49 20.36 39.52
C LYS A 109 9.52 18.95 40.12
N THR A 110 10.37 18.72 41.13
CA THR A 110 10.44 17.46 41.88
C THR A 110 9.20 17.19 42.73
N LEU A 111 8.62 18.23 43.35
CA LEU A 111 7.38 18.12 44.12
C LEU A 111 6.18 17.91 43.19
N LEU A 112 6.16 18.58 42.04
CA LEU A 112 5.12 18.39 41.02
C LEU A 112 5.15 16.98 40.42
N ARG A 113 6.34 16.39 40.24
CA ARG A 113 6.45 14.99 39.80
C ARG A 113 5.87 14.01 40.82
N ARG A 114 6.11 14.26 42.13
CA ARG A 114 5.46 13.49 43.21
C ARG A 114 3.95 13.69 43.18
N LEU A 115 3.47 14.91 43.00
CA LEU A 115 2.04 15.20 42.90
C LEU A 115 1.38 14.48 41.71
N ALA A 116 1.99 14.50 40.53
CA ALA A 116 1.50 13.79 39.35
C ALA A 116 1.47 12.26 39.53
N SER A 117 2.38 11.70 40.34
CA SER A 117 2.39 10.26 40.62
C SER A 117 1.21 9.79 41.49
N VAL A 118 0.65 10.70 42.29
CA VAL A 118 -0.46 10.43 43.23
C VAL A 118 -1.73 11.18 42.81
N HIS A 119 -1.90 11.48 41.52
CA HIS A 119 -2.97 12.36 41.03
C HIS A 119 -4.40 11.95 41.45
N ARG A 120 -4.66 10.65 41.69
CA ARG A 120 -5.96 10.10 42.14
C ARG A 120 -6.30 10.40 43.61
N PHE A 121 -5.32 10.68 44.47
CA PHE A 121 -5.50 10.76 45.93
C PHE A 121 -4.99 12.09 46.50
N ILE A 122 -5.26 13.20 45.80
CA ILE A 122 -4.82 14.53 46.23
C ILE A 122 -5.94 15.22 47.02
N GLU A 123 -5.59 15.70 48.21
CA GLU A 123 -6.47 16.55 49.00
C GLU A 123 -5.85 17.95 49.15
N ILE A 124 -6.61 18.97 48.73
CA ILE A 124 -6.22 20.38 48.82
C ILE A 124 -7.38 21.13 49.49
N PRO A 125 -7.13 21.91 50.56
CA PRO A 125 -8.16 22.74 51.16
C PRO A 125 -8.73 23.78 50.17
N PRO A 126 -9.97 24.26 50.36
CA PRO A 126 -10.64 25.15 49.41
C PRO A 126 -9.81 26.41 49.09
N SER A 127 -9.39 26.55 47.83
CA SER A 127 -8.61 27.69 47.35
C SER A 127 -8.81 27.88 45.84
N PRO A 128 -8.57 29.08 45.27
CA PRO A 128 -8.61 29.31 43.82
C PRO A 128 -7.61 28.44 43.05
N VAL A 129 -6.47 28.11 43.67
CA VAL A 129 -5.44 27.24 43.11
C VAL A 129 -5.97 25.81 42.96
N ARG A 130 -6.74 25.31 43.95
CA ARG A 130 -7.39 23.99 43.88
C ARG A 130 -8.19 23.81 42.59
N ILE A 131 -9.01 24.80 42.23
CA ILE A 131 -9.88 24.70 41.04
C ILE A 131 -9.03 24.45 39.78
N LYS A 132 -7.95 25.22 39.59
CA LYS A 132 -7.04 25.08 38.45
C LYS A 132 -6.29 23.73 38.44
N VAL A 133 -5.86 23.27 39.61
CA VAL A 133 -5.14 21.98 39.71
C VAL A 133 -6.07 20.81 39.39
N PHE A 134 -7.28 20.81 39.92
CA PHE A 134 -8.26 19.76 39.66
C PHE A 134 -8.73 19.75 38.20
N GLU A 135 -8.92 20.91 37.57
CA GLU A 135 -9.26 20.99 36.13
C GLU A 135 -8.20 20.33 35.25
N ILE A 136 -6.91 20.57 35.53
CA ILE A 136 -5.82 19.90 34.82
C ILE A 136 -5.85 18.40 35.11
N ILE A 137 -5.95 18.00 36.38
CA ILE A 137 -5.92 16.58 36.75
C ILE A 137 -7.06 15.81 36.08
N GLU A 138 -8.29 16.33 36.13
CA GLU A 138 -9.49 15.71 35.54
C GLU A 138 -9.33 15.51 34.02
N SER A 139 -8.75 16.50 33.32
CA SER A 139 -8.46 16.38 31.88
C SER A 139 -7.46 15.27 31.53
N TYR A 140 -6.54 14.94 32.45
CA TYR A 140 -5.58 13.85 32.28
C TYR A 140 -6.09 12.53 32.86
N GLU A 141 -7.00 12.55 33.84
CA GLU A 141 -7.63 11.36 34.41
C GLU A 141 -8.43 10.59 33.37
N SER A 142 -9.19 11.29 32.51
CA SER A 142 -9.84 10.66 31.35
C SER A 142 -8.83 9.90 30.47
N LYS A 143 -7.68 10.52 30.19
CA LYS A 143 -6.63 9.90 29.35
C LYS A 143 -5.96 8.70 30.04
N PHE A 144 -5.78 8.74 31.37
CA PHE A 144 -5.28 7.60 32.12
C PHE A 144 -6.26 6.43 32.12
N ASN A 145 -7.57 6.71 32.27
CA ASN A 145 -8.61 5.69 32.20
C ASN A 145 -8.69 5.06 30.80
N ASP A 146 -8.62 5.88 29.74
CA ASP A 146 -8.57 5.37 28.36
C ASP A 146 -7.37 4.42 28.14
N LEU A 147 -6.21 4.74 28.72
CA LEU A 147 -5.02 3.86 28.66
C LEU A 147 -5.20 2.56 29.46
N GLU A 148 -5.86 2.60 30.62
CA GLU A 148 -6.19 1.41 31.41
C GLU A 148 -7.18 0.50 30.66
N ASP A 149 -8.23 1.07 30.07
CA ASP A 149 -9.21 0.36 29.25
C ASP A 149 -8.57 -0.28 28.02
N ASP A 150 -7.67 0.44 27.33
CA ASP A 150 -6.95 -0.09 26.18
C ASP A 150 -5.99 -1.23 26.56
N ARG A 151 -5.39 -1.18 27.75
CA ARG A 151 -4.57 -2.28 28.29
C ARG A 151 -5.45 -3.51 28.52
N ASP A 152 -6.58 -3.35 29.19
CA ASP A 152 -7.46 -4.45 29.56
C ASP A 152 -8.07 -5.10 28.32
N ARG A 153 -8.52 -4.30 27.34
CA ARG A 153 -8.96 -4.81 26.02
C ARG A 153 -7.89 -5.63 25.31
N LYS A 154 -6.62 -5.20 25.35
CA LYS A 154 -5.51 -5.94 24.71
C LYS A 154 -5.19 -7.24 25.44
N ILE A 155 -5.30 -7.27 26.77
CA ILE A 155 -5.13 -8.48 27.56
C ILE A 155 -6.27 -9.47 27.25
N GLU A 156 -7.53 -9.00 27.31
CA GLU A 156 -8.70 -9.81 26.98
C GLU A 156 -8.64 -10.37 25.55
N ALA A 157 -8.21 -9.57 24.57
CA ALA A 157 -8.08 -10.03 23.19
C ALA A 157 -7.04 -11.16 23.04
N ILE A 158 -5.95 -11.13 23.81
CA ILE A 158 -4.95 -12.21 23.83
C ILE A 158 -5.49 -13.46 24.54
N GLU A 159 -6.28 -13.28 25.61
CA GLU A 159 -6.88 -14.39 26.35
C GLU A 159 -8.01 -15.08 25.57
N GLN A 160 -8.85 -14.31 24.87
CA GLN A 160 -9.95 -14.81 24.04
C GLN A 160 -9.46 -15.34 22.68
N GLY A 161 -8.32 -14.85 22.20
CA GLY A 161 -7.76 -15.21 20.90
C GLY A 161 -8.52 -14.57 19.72
N ASP A 162 -7.96 -14.68 18.52
CA ASP A 162 -8.63 -14.19 17.31
C ASP A 162 -9.83 -15.08 16.93
N PRO A 163 -10.97 -14.50 16.55
CA PRO A 163 -12.12 -15.27 16.07
C PRO A 163 -11.75 -16.05 14.80
N ILE A 164 -12.24 -17.29 14.71
CA ILE A 164 -11.99 -18.20 13.59
C ILE A 164 -13.29 -18.45 12.84
N ASP A 165 -13.21 -18.51 11.51
CA ASP A 165 -14.34 -18.80 10.64
C ASP A 165 -14.95 -20.19 10.95
N GLN A 166 -16.28 -20.30 10.86
CA GLN A 166 -16.97 -21.54 11.15
C GLN A 166 -16.44 -22.68 10.25
N GLY A 167 -15.90 -23.73 10.88
CA GLY A 167 -15.34 -24.91 10.20
C GLY A 167 -13.82 -24.90 10.03
N ALA A 168 -13.13 -23.79 10.31
CA ALA A 168 -11.67 -23.76 10.36
C ALA A 168 -11.15 -24.21 11.74
N ILE A 169 -10.14 -25.09 11.76
CA ILE A 169 -9.50 -25.60 12.99
C ILE A 169 -8.40 -24.63 13.44
N LYS A 170 -7.56 -24.17 12.49
CA LYS A 170 -6.41 -23.29 12.73
C LYS A 170 -6.26 -22.33 11.54
N ASN A 171 -6.00 -21.06 11.81
CA ASN A 171 -5.71 -20.06 10.80
C ASN A 171 -4.28 -19.54 11.01
N VAL A 172 -3.49 -19.52 9.94
CA VAL A 172 -2.09 -19.06 9.96
C VAL A 172 -1.95 -17.90 8.99
N ARG A 173 -1.67 -16.71 9.52
CA ARG A 173 -1.46 -15.48 8.76
C ARG A 173 0.04 -15.16 8.73
N VAL A 174 0.62 -15.11 7.53
CA VAL A 174 2.04 -14.82 7.32
C VAL A 174 2.17 -13.44 6.70
N PHE A 175 2.86 -12.52 7.39
CA PHE A 175 3.10 -11.16 6.90
C PHE A 175 4.43 -11.12 6.16
N VAL A 176 4.39 -10.81 4.86
CA VAL A 176 5.58 -10.72 4.01
C VAL A 176 5.80 -9.26 3.60
N ALA A 177 6.93 -8.68 4.00
CA ALA A 177 7.33 -7.35 3.58
C ALA A 177 8.22 -7.40 2.33
N LYS A 178 7.96 -6.50 1.39
CA LYS A 178 8.74 -6.35 0.16
C LYS A 178 9.15 -4.89 -0.03
N LYS A 179 10.44 -4.64 -0.24
CA LYS A 179 10.92 -3.34 -0.72
C LYS A 179 10.85 -3.29 -2.25
N GLN A 180 10.05 -2.37 -2.79
CA GLN A 180 9.91 -2.19 -4.24
C GLN A 180 10.61 -0.92 -4.72
N LYS A 181 11.69 -1.10 -5.48
CA LYS A 181 12.39 -0.01 -6.17
C LYS A 181 11.57 0.52 -7.35
N MET A 182 11.86 1.75 -7.79
CA MET A 182 11.31 2.30 -9.03
C MET A 182 11.79 1.49 -10.24
N ARG A 183 10.90 1.27 -11.21
CA ARG A 183 11.19 0.55 -12.45
C ARG A 183 10.55 1.23 -13.65
N VAL A 184 11.06 0.92 -14.84
CA VAL A 184 10.41 1.27 -16.10
C VAL A 184 8.98 0.72 -16.11
N GLY A 185 8.02 1.57 -16.46
CA GLY A 185 6.60 1.27 -16.42
C GLY A 185 5.87 1.73 -15.14
N ASP A 186 6.60 2.09 -14.07
CA ASP A 186 5.96 2.67 -12.87
C ASP A 186 5.38 4.06 -13.18
N LYS A 187 4.27 4.41 -12.53
CA LYS A 187 3.59 5.68 -12.73
C LYS A 187 4.05 6.72 -11.70
N MET A 188 4.48 7.88 -12.20
CA MET A 188 4.88 9.05 -11.41
C MET A 188 3.91 10.20 -11.70
N ALA A 189 3.80 11.14 -10.76
CA ALA A 189 3.00 12.35 -10.92
C ALA A 189 3.61 13.55 -10.20
N GLY A 190 3.49 14.74 -10.79
CA GLY A 190 3.68 15.99 -10.07
C GLY A 190 2.38 16.44 -9.38
N ARG A 191 2.49 17.50 -8.58
CA ARG A 191 1.35 18.08 -7.84
C ARG A 191 0.35 18.80 -8.75
N HIS A 192 0.77 19.21 -9.95
CA HIS A 192 -0.02 19.97 -10.91
C HIS A 192 -0.78 19.09 -11.93
N GLY A 193 -1.06 17.83 -11.58
CA GLY A 193 -1.81 16.90 -12.43
C GLY A 193 -1.04 16.32 -13.61
N ASN A 194 0.23 16.69 -13.79
CA ASN A 194 1.14 16.07 -14.74
C ASN A 194 1.45 14.64 -14.29
N LYS A 195 1.01 13.66 -15.08
CA LYS A 195 1.21 12.23 -14.80
C LYS A 195 2.03 11.62 -15.94
N GLY A 196 2.99 10.79 -15.59
CA GLY A 196 3.89 10.13 -16.53
C GLY A 196 4.15 8.69 -16.14
N VAL A 197 4.63 7.92 -17.10
CA VAL A 197 5.17 6.58 -16.89
C VAL A 197 6.68 6.67 -17.09
N VAL A 198 7.46 6.03 -16.22
CA VAL A 198 8.91 5.97 -16.37
C VAL A 198 9.23 5.17 -17.63
N ALA A 199 9.74 5.84 -18.66
CA ALA A 199 10.03 5.22 -19.95
C ALA A 199 11.41 4.54 -19.97
N LYS A 200 12.43 5.18 -19.40
CA LYS A 200 13.80 4.67 -19.32
C LYS A 200 14.44 5.16 -18.02
N ILE A 201 15.32 4.33 -17.46
CA ILE A 201 16.25 4.72 -16.39
C ILE A 201 17.62 4.67 -17.06
N VAL A 202 18.31 5.80 -17.09
CA VAL A 202 19.62 5.96 -17.71
C VAL A 202 20.70 6.11 -16.65
N ALA A 203 21.95 5.91 -17.04
CA ALA A 203 23.09 6.17 -16.17
C ALA A 203 23.28 7.69 -15.99
N GLU A 204 23.99 8.09 -14.94
CA GLU A 204 24.15 9.50 -14.57
C GLU A 204 24.97 10.26 -15.62
N GLU A 205 25.97 9.59 -16.22
CA GLU A 205 26.84 10.11 -17.28
C GLU A 205 26.10 10.40 -18.59
N ASP A 206 24.99 9.71 -18.86
CA ASP A 206 24.19 9.93 -20.07
C ASP A 206 23.19 11.09 -19.90
N MET A 207 22.98 11.57 -18.66
CA MET A 207 22.02 12.64 -18.40
C MET A 207 22.58 14.00 -18.80
N PRO A 208 21.72 14.90 -19.32
CA PRO A 208 22.09 16.30 -19.46
C PRO A 208 22.60 16.87 -18.13
N PHE A 209 23.62 17.72 -18.18
CA PHE A 209 24.20 18.31 -16.98
C PHE A 209 24.32 19.84 -17.08
N LEU A 210 24.33 20.47 -15.91
CA LEU A 210 24.49 21.90 -15.72
C LEU A 210 25.93 22.35 -15.94
N PRO A 211 26.20 23.65 -16.17
CA PRO A 211 27.57 24.15 -16.34
C PRO A 211 28.50 23.90 -15.13
N ASP A 212 27.92 23.63 -13.95
CA ASP A 212 28.65 23.26 -12.74
C ASP A 212 28.95 21.75 -12.63
N GLY A 213 28.55 20.96 -13.63
CA GLY A 213 28.71 19.51 -13.67
C GLY A 213 27.57 18.72 -13.05
N THR A 214 26.56 19.39 -12.46
CA THR A 214 25.44 18.68 -11.81
C THR A 214 24.53 18.03 -12.85
N PRO A 215 24.32 16.71 -12.82
CA PRO A 215 23.42 16.03 -13.75
C PRO A 215 21.95 16.26 -13.39
N ILE A 216 21.11 16.28 -14.41
CA ILE A 216 19.65 16.34 -14.24
C ILE A 216 19.14 14.97 -13.82
N GLU A 217 18.17 14.93 -12.89
CA GLU A 217 17.58 13.67 -12.41
C GLU A 217 16.38 13.20 -13.25
N ILE A 218 15.55 14.14 -13.73
CA ILE A 218 14.31 13.84 -14.46
C ILE A 218 14.14 14.81 -15.63
N CYS A 219 14.01 14.25 -16.84
CA CYS A 219 13.64 15.01 -18.03
C CYS A 219 12.13 14.91 -18.30
N LEU A 220 11.44 16.05 -18.33
CA LEU A 220 10.01 16.15 -18.63
C LEU A 220 9.77 16.76 -20.01
N ASN A 221 8.74 16.28 -20.71
CA ASN A 221 8.37 16.82 -22.02
C ASN A 221 7.62 18.16 -21.86
N PRO A 222 8.15 19.27 -22.42
CA PRO A 222 7.53 20.60 -22.30
C PRO A 222 6.20 20.70 -23.04
N LEU A 223 5.93 19.89 -24.07
CA LEU A 223 4.71 19.97 -24.88
C LEU A 223 3.44 19.67 -24.07
N GLY A 224 3.59 18.98 -22.93
CA GLY A 224 2.48 18.67 -22.04
C GLY A 224 1.96 19.88 -21.24
N VAL A 225 2.71 20.97 -21.15
CA VAL A 225 2.36 22.14 -20.34
C VAL A 225 1.36 23.06 -21.08
N PRO A 226 1.62 23.52 -22.32
CA PRO A 226 0.70 24.43 -23.01
C PRO A 226 -0.68 23.80 -23.27
N SER A 227 -0.71 22.53 -23.70
CA SER A 227 -1.95 21.83 -24.00
C SER A 227 -2.84 21.59 -22.78
N ARG A 228 -2.27 21.47 -21.58
CA ARG A 228 -3.01 21.23 -20.33
C ARG A 228 -3.20 22.47 -19.47
N MET A 229 -2.60 23.59 -19.87
CA MET A 229 -2.65 24.88 -19.17
C MET A 229 -2.25 24.82 -17.68
N ASN A 230 -1.39 23.88 -17.29
CA ASN A 230 -0.91 23.73 -15.91
C ASN A 230 0.44 24.42 -15.70
N VAL A 231 0.46 25.74 -15.90
CA VAL A 231 1.66 26.60 -15.82
C VAL A 231 2.27 26.63 -14.42
N GLY A 232 1.48 26.35 -13.37
CA GLY A 232 1.95 26.31 -12.00
C GLY A 232 3.16 25.39 -11.77
N GLN A 233 3.32 24.32 -12.55
CA GLN A 233 4.49 23.44 -12.44
C GLN A 233 5.79 24.14 -12.86
N VAL A 234 5.72 25.10 -13.79
CA VAL A 234 6.87 25.89 -14.22
C VAL A 234 7.25 26.90 -13.14
N LEU A 235 6.25 27.55 -12.54
CA LEU A 235 6.45 28.45 -11.40
C LEU A 235 7.04 27.71 -10.19
N GLU A 236 6.55 26.51 -9.89
CA GLU A 236 7.12 25.61 -8.88
C GLU A 236 8.58 25.30 -9.19
N THR A 237 8.90 24.97 -10.44
CA THR A 237 10.27 24.64 -10.88
C THR A 237 11.23 25.80 -10.66
N HIS A 238 10.83 27.02 -11.06
CA HIS A 238 11.62 28.24 -10.88
C HIS A 238 11.85 28.56 -9.40
N LEU A 239 10.77 28.58 -8.61
CA LEU A 239 10.85 28.84 -7.18
C LEU A 239 11.68 27.77 -6.45
N GLY A 240 11.50 26.50 -6.80
CA GLY A 240 12.23 25.39 -6.23
C GLY A 240 13.74 25.51 -6.48
N TRP A 241 14.14 26.02 -7.65
CA TRP A 241 15.55 26.26 -7.96
C TRP A 241 16.17 27.35 -7.08
N ALA A 242 15.49 28.49 -6.96
CA ALA A 242 15.94 29.59 -6.11
C ALA A 242 16.02 29.16 -4.64
N CYS A 243 14.97 28.52 -4.13
CA CYS A 243 14.89 28.02 -2.75
C CYS A 243 16.02 27.05 -2.42
N ASN A 244 16.35 26.12 -3.33
CA ASN A 244 17.42 25.15 -3.10
C ASN A 244 18.80 25.84 -3.01
N LYS A 245 19.06 26.84 -3.86
CA LYS A 245 20.34 27.56 -3.85
C LYS A 245 20.49 28.48 -2.63
N LEU A 246 19.39 29.09 -2.17
CA LEU A 246 19.34 29.95 -0.98
C LEU A 246 19.21 29.19 0.34
N GLY A 247 18.90 27.88 0.30
CA GLY A 247 18.63 27.09 1.50
C GLY A 247 17.32 27.47 2.21
N LEU A 248 16.37 28.05 1.49
CA LEU A 248 15.11 28.55 2.04
C LEU A 248 13.98 27.53 1.88
N LYS A 249 13.07 27.52 2.86
CA LYS A 249 11.80 26.80 2.77
C LYS A 249 10.68 27.82 2.58
N VAL A 250 9.87 27.63 1.54
CA VAL A 250 8.77 28.54 1.20
C VAL A 250 7.44 27.79 1.28
N ALA A 251 6.44 28.45 1.87
CA ALA A 251 5.06 28.04 1.82
C ALA A 251 4.28 29.06 0.98
N THR A 252 3.56 28.59 -0.03
CA THR A 252 2.70 29.43 -0.88
C THR A 252 1.24 29.05 -0.61
N PRO A 253 0.45 29.92 0.05
CA PRO A 253 -0.97 29.68 0.26
C PRO A 253 -1.74 29.45 -1.04
N ILE A 254 -2.88 28.77 -0.93
CA ILE A 254 -3.81 28.59 -2.05
C ILE A 254 -4.54 29.92 -2.27
N PHE A 255 -4.56 30.41 -3.50
CA PHE A 255 -5.15 31.69 -3.94
C PHE A 255 -4.47 32.99 -3.48
N ASP A 256 -3.61 32.96 -2.46
CA ASP A 256 -2.75 34.08 -2.05
C ASP A 256 -1.27 33.65 -2.10
N GLY A 257 -0.86 33.22 -3.29
CA GLY A 257 0.47 32.67 -3.54
C GLY A 257 1.52 33.74 -3.79
N ILE A 258 2.78 33.29 -3.88
CA ILE A 258 3.89 34.15 -4.28
C ILE A 258 3.68 34.70 -5.70
N SER A 259 3.93 36.00 -5.88
CA SER A 259 3.86 36.65 -7.20
C SER A 259 5.07 36.26 -8.07
N GLU A 260 4.89 36.30 -9.39
CA GLU A 260 5.98 36.01 -10.34
C GLU A 260 7.18 36.96 -10.15
N ALA A 261 6.91 38.24 -9.90
CA ALA A 261 7.95 39.24 -9.63
C ALA A 261 8.83 38.83 -8.43
N ARG A 262 8.22 38.31 -7.36
CA ARG A 262 8.96 37.84 -6.19
C ARG A 262 9.77 36.56 -6.47
N ILE A 263 9.29 35.68 -7.36
CA ILE A 263 10.07 34.51 -7.82
C ILE A 263 11.31 34.98 -8.59
N GLN A 264 11.17 35.98 -9.48
CA GLN A 264 12.30 36.55 -10.22
C GLN A 264 13.31 37.23 -9.29
N GLU A 265 12.85 37.93 -8.24
CA GLU A 265 13.72 38.47 -7.19
C GLU A 265 14.52 37.36 -6.50
N TYR A 266 13.89 36.24 -6.13
CA TYR A 266 14.61 35.12 -5.53
C TYR A 266 15.61 34.46 -6.48
N LEU A 267 15.30 34.38 -7.78
CA LEU A 267 16.28 33.90 -8.77
C LEU A 267 17.51 34.82 -8.82
N LYS A 268 17.31 36.14 -8.78
CA LYS A 268 18.41 37.12 -8.73
C LYS A 268 19.23 37.02 -7.46
N GLU A 269 18.57 36.96 -6.30
CA GLU A 269 19.22 36.77 -5.00
C GLU A 269 20.06 35.48 -4.97
N ALA A 270 19.60 34.43 -5.66
CA ALA A 270 20.29 33.16 -5.81
C ALA A 270 21.44 33.14 -6.84
N ASN A 271 21.72 34.27 -7.52
CA ASN A 271 22.62 34.33 -8.69
C ASN A 271 22.25 33.36 -9.82
N LEU A 272 20.94 33.13 -10.04
CA LEU A 272 20.40 32.32 -11.12
C LEU A 272 19.83 33.21 -12.24
N PRO A 273 19.68 32.70 -13.47
CA PRO A 273 19.07 33.46 -14.56
C PRO A 273 17.63 33.85 -14.26
N ASP A 274 17.27 35.12 -14.46
CA ASP A 274 15.91 35.67 -14.25
C ASP A 274 14.81 34.87 -14.97
N THR A 275 15.15 34.27 -16.11
CA THR A 275 14.22 33.50 -16.94
C THR A 275 14.00 32.07 -16.45
N GLY A 276 14.74 31.60 -15.44
CA GLY A 276 14.76 30.20 -15.00
C GLY A 276 15.35 29.24 -16.04
N LYS A 277 15.99 29.77 -17.10
CA LYS A 277 16.59 28.98 -18.19
C LYS A 277 18.10 29.05 -18.17
N THR A 278 18.75 27.92 -18.38
CA THR A 278 20.21 27.80 -18.47
C THR A 278 20.63 26.97 -19.68
N ILE A 279 21.91 27.04 -20.02
CA ILE A 279 22.52 26.12 -20.99
C ILE A 279 22.72 24.79 -20.27
N LEU A 280 22.31 23.70 -20.92
CA LEU A 280 22.65 22.34 -20.51
C LEU A 280 23.63 21.77 -21.53
N TYR A 281 24.42 20.79 -21.10
CA TYR A 281 25.31 20.00 -21.95
C TYR A 281 24.76 18.58 -22.05
N ASP A 282 24.86 17.98 -23.22
CA ASP A 282 24.49 16.58 -23.44
C ASP A 282 25.52 15.66 -22.79
N GLY A 283 25.08 14.73 -21.94
CA GLY A 283 25.96 13.77 -21.26
C GLY A 283 26.66 12.82 -22.23
N CYS A 284 26.03 12.47 -23.35
CA CYS A 284 26.60 11.54 -24.32
C CYS A 284 27.73 12.16 -25.16
N THR A 285 27.58 13.42 -25.55
CA THR A 285 28.48 14.10 -26.50
C THR A 285 29.35 15.17 -25.86
N GLY A 286 28.92 15.73 -24.72
CA GLY A 286 29.53 16.89 -24.08
C GLY A 286 29.20 18.23 -24.75
N GLU A 287 28.42 18.23 -25.84
CA GLU A 287 28.08 19.45 -26.57
C GLU A 287 26.94 20.23 -25.87
N PRO A 288 26.96 21.57 -25.89
CA PRO A 288 25.87 22.37 -25.35
C PRO A 288 24.61 22.26 -26.22
N PHE A 289 23.43 22.19 -25.59
CA PHE A 289 22.17 22.29 -26.31
C PHE A 289 22.00 23.67 -26.96
N TYR A 290 21.41 23.70 -28.17
CA TYR A 290 21.25 24.93 -28.96
C TYR A 290 20.38 26.00 -28.25
N GLN A 291 19.34 25.58 -27.51
CA GLN A 291 18.46 26.50 -26.77
C GLN A 291 18.65 26.35 -25.26
N ARG A 292 18.44 27.45 -24.54
CA ARG A 292 18.41 27.42 -23.08
C ARG A 292 17.16 26.70 -22.58
N ILE A 293 17.34 25.79 -21.63
CA ILE A 293 16.32 24.88 -21.12
C ILE A 293 15.92 25.34 -19.71
N VAL A 294 14.62 25.19 -19.38
CA VAL A 294 14.12 25.44 -18.03
C VAL A 294 14.61 24.33 -17.11
N VAL A 295 15.30 24.70 -16.03
CA VAL A 295 15.80 23.79 -15.01
C VAL A 295 15.28 24.23 -13.65
N GLY A 296 15.11 23.29 -12.73
CA GLY A 296 14.77 23.58 -11.35
C GLY A 296 14.25 22.36 -10.61
N TYR A 297 13.67 22.60 -9.44
CA TYR A 297 13.18 21.52 -8.58
C TYR A 297 11.65 21.48 -8.57
N MET A 298 11.09 20.33 -8.90
CA MET A 298 9.66 20.04 -8.85
C MET A 298 9.41 18.90 -7.88
N TYR A 299 8.33 18.97 -7.11
CA TYR A 299 7.96 17.89 -6.20
C TYR A 299 7.24 16.75 -6.92
N MET A 300 7.91 15.61 -7.02
CA MET A 300 7.42 14.42 -7.71
C MET A 300 6.96 13.32 -6.73
N LEU A 301 5.86 12.66 -7.07
CA LEU A 301 5.22 11.58 -6.31
C LEU A 301 5.25 10.28 -7.10
N LYS A 302 5.51 9.17 -6.41
CA LYS A 302 5.30 7.81 -6.94
C LYS A 302 3.87 7.37 -6.64
N LEU A 303 3.10 7.00 -7.66
CA LEU A 303 1.73 6.52 -7.48
C LEU A 303 1.72 5.02 -7.17
N ASN A 304 0.66 4.55 -6.50
CA ASN A 304 0.43 3.12 -6.24
C ASN A 304 0.06 2.30 -7.50
N HIS A 305 0.31 2.85 -8.70
CA HIS A 305 0.14 2.16 -9.97
C HIS A 305 1.49 1.59 -10.42
N LEU A 306 1.87 0.48 -9.78
CA LEU A 306 3.12 -0.20 -10.06
C LEU A 306 3.01 -1.09 -11.28
N VAL A 307 4.06 -1.17 -12.08
CA VAL A 307 4.08 -2.05 -13.26
C VAL A 307 4.01 -3.53 -12.85
N SER A 308 4.68 -3.89 -11.76
CA SER A 308 4.76 -5.29 -11.29
C SER A 308 3.41 -5.86 -10.88
N SER A 309 2.47 -5.03 -10.42
CA SER A 309 1.11 -5.50 -10.10
C SER A 309 0.26 -5.65 -11.36
N LYS A 310 0.57 -4.93 -12.44
CA LYS A 310 -0.19 -4.92 -13.70
C LYS A 310 0.23 -6.00 -14.69
N ILE A 311 1.50 -6.41 -14.69
CA ILE A 311 1.97 -7.49 -15.57
C ILE A 311 1.20 -8.77 -15.23
N HIS A 312 0.57 -9.36 -16.24
CA HIS A 312 -0.18 -10.61 -16.17
C HIS A 312 -0.12 -11.30 -17.53
N ALA A 313 0.24 -12.58 -17.53
CA ALA A 313 0.30 -13.40 -18.72
C ALA A 313 -0.24 -14.79 -18.39
N ARG A 314 -0.86 -15.42 -19.39
CA ARG A 314 -1.47 -16.74 -19.29
C ARG A 314 -1.20 -17.50 -20.59
N ALA A 315 -0.81 -18.76 -20.46
CA ALA A 315 -0.87 -19.73 -21.55
C ALA A 315 -2.12 -20.60 -21.37
N VAL A 316 -2.09 -21.51 -20.39
CA VAL A 316 -3.23 -22.33 -19.96
C VAL A 316 -3.51 -22.06 -18.49
N GLY A 317 -4.75 -22.20 -18.06
CA GLY A 317 -5.16 -21.93 -16.69
C GLY A 317 -6.54 -22.51 -16.38
N PRO A 318 -7.16 -22.15 -15.26
CA PRO A 318 -8.48 -22.63 -14.90
C PRO A 318 -9.55 -22.09 -15.85
N TYR A 319 -10.64 -22.84 -15.92
CA TYR A 319 -11.81 -22.57 -16.76
C TYR A 319 -13.07 -22.55 -15.90
N SER A 320 -14.07 -21.79 -16.36
CA SER A 320 -15.39 -21.75 -15.77
C SER A 320 -16.07 -23.11 -15.89
N LEU A 321 -16.75 -23.55 -14.83
CA LEU A 321 -17.48 -24.82 -14.83
C LEU A 321 -18.67 -24.80 -15.81
N ILE A 322 -19.33 -23.65 -15.94
CA ILE A 322 -20.56 -23.50 -16.74
C ILE A 322 -20.21 -23.30 -18.21
N THR A 323 -19.48 -22.22 -18.51
CA THR A 323 -19.22 -21.81 -19.90
C THR A 323 -17.97 -22.44 -20.51
N GLN A 324 -17.16 -23.15 -19.72
CA GLN A 324 -15.85 -23.70 -20.13
C GLN A 324 -14.83 -22.68 -20.64
N GLN A 325 -15.12 -21.38 -20.53
CA GLN A 325 -14.22 -20.29 -20.89
C GLN A 325 -13.12 -20.09 -19.84
N PRO A 326 -11.95 -19.55 -20.24
CA PRO A 326 -10.93 -19.08 -19.30
C PRO A 326 -11.52 -18.19 -18.21
N LEU A 327 -11.16 -18.41 -16.95
CA LEU A 327 -11.55 -17.50 -15.86
C LEU A 327 -11.03 -16.08 -16.10
N GLY A 328 -11.63 -15.10 -15.44
CA GLY A 328 -11.24 -13.69 -15.55
C GLY A 328 -10.29 -13.23 -14.44
N GLY A 329 -9.40 -12.30 -14.77
CA GLY A 329 -8.61 -11.56 -13.77
C GLY A 329 -7.34 -12.27 -13.28
N LYS A 330 -6.38 -11.47 -12.81
CA LYS A 330 -5.04 -11.94 -12.40
C LYS A 330 -5.07 -12.92 -11.23
N ALA A 331 -5.98 -12.73 -10.27
CA ALA A 331 -6.08 -13.56 -9.07
C ALA A 331 -6.37 -15.04 -9.37
N GLN A 332 -7.09 -15.30 -10.47
CA GLN A 332 -7.47 -16.65 -10.90
C GLN A 332 -6.61 -17.15 -12.07
N TYR A 333 -5.48 -16.52 -12.36
CA TYR A 333 -4.70 -16.76 -13.58
C TYR A 333 -5.60 -16.71 -14.84
N GLY A 334 -6.46 -15.69 -14.89
CA GLY A 334 -7.49 -15.55 -15.91
C GLY A 334 -6.97 -15.12 -17.28
N GLY A 335 -7.77 -15.35 -18.32
CA GLY A 335 -7.52 -14.85 -19.68
C GLY A 335 -7.92 -13.39 -19.84
N GLN A 336 -7.43 -12.76 -20.90
CA GLN A 336 -7.92 -11.46 -21.36
C GLN A 336 -9.26 -11.65 -22.06
N ARG A 337 -10.17 -10.70 -21.85
CA ARG A 337 -11.43 -10.68 -22.59
C ARG A 337 -11.15 -10.20 -24.01
N PHE A 338 -11.48 -11.03 -24.99
CA PHE A 338 -11.57 -10.65 -26.39
C PHE A 338 -13.03 -10.29 -26.68
N GLY A 339 -13.31 -9.00 -26.84
CA GLY A 339 -14.66 -8.47 -26.95
C GLY A 339 -15.12 -8.36 -28.40
N GLU A 340 -16.35 -7.86 -28.54
CA GLU A 340 -17.01 -7.65 -29.83
C GLU A 340 -16.23 -6.69 -30.74
N MET A 341 -15.69 -5.59 -30.19
CA MET A 341 -14.92 -4.63 -30.99
C MET A 341 -13.62 -5.23 -31.52
N GLU A 342 -12.97 -6.11 -30.76
CA GLU A 342 -11.78 -6.82 -31.23
C GLU A 342 -12.11 -7.88 -32.29
N VAL A 343 -13.28 -8.52 -32.21
CA VAL A 343 -13.80 -9.42 -33.25
C VAL A 343 -14.00 -8.66 -34.56
N TRP A 344 -14.71 -7.52 -34.53
CA TRP A 344 -14.91 -6.69 -35.73
C TRP A 344 -13.59 -6.26 -36.37
N ALA A 345 -12.57 -5.97 -35.56
CA ALA A 345 -11.26 -5.64 -36.08
C ALA A 345 -10.67 -6.80 -36.90
N LEU A 346 -10.75 -8.05 -36.41
CA LEU A 346 -10.26 -9.22 -37.16
C LEU A 346 -11.10 -9.53 -38.40
N GLU A 347 -12.42 -9.34 -38.32
CA GLU A 347 -13.32 -9.48 -39.46
C GLU A 347 -12.98 -8.49 -40.58
N ALA A 348 -12.69 -7.23 -40.22
CA ALA A 348 -12.29 -6.20 -41.18
C ALA A 348 -10.98 -6.53 -41.91
N TYR A 349 -10.06 -7.25 -41.26
CA TYR A 349 -8.85 -7.76 -41.91
C TYR A 349 -9.06 -9.05 -42.72
N GLY A 350 -10.24 -9.68 -42.64
CA GLY A 350 -10.48 -11.00 -43.23
C GLY A 350 -9.70 -12.13 -42.54
N ALA A 351 -9.30 -11.95 -41.28
CA ALA A 351 -8.46 -12.90 -40.54
C ALA A 351 -9.29 -14.09 -39.97
N ALA A 352 -9.94 -14.85 -40.86
CA ALA A 352 -10.91 -15.88 -40.50
C ALA A 352 -10.32 -16.98 -39.60
N TYR A 353 -9.13 -17.50 -39.91
CA TYR A 353 -8.48 -18.56 -39.11
C TYR A 353 -8.08 -18.07 -37.71
N THR A 354 -7.58 -16.84 -37.60
CA THR A 354 -7.21 -16.25 -36.30
C THR A 354 -8.45 -16.03 -35.44
N LEU A 355 -9.54 -15.55 -36.03
CA LEU A 355 -10.81 -15.37 -35.33
C LEU A 355 -11.39 -16.72 -34.89
N GLN A 356 -11.41 -17.72 -35.78
CA GLN A 356 -11.85 -19.08 -35.46
C GLN A 356 -11.04 -19.68 -34.31
N GLU A 357 -9.71 -19.53 -34.32
CA GLU A 357 -8.83 -20.01 -33.26
C GLU A 357 -9.14 -19.37 -31.91
N ILE A 358 -9.31 -18.04 -31.88
CA ILE A 358 -9.62 -17.28 -30.65
C ILE A 358 -10.97 -17.68 -30.08
N LEU A 359 -11.99 -17.84 -30.92
CA LEU A 359 -13.36 -18.14 -30.48
C LEU A 359 -13.56 -19.61 -30.08
N THR A 360 -12.73 -20.54 -30.57
CA THR A 360 -12.89 -21.98 -30.32
C THR A 360 -11.79 -22.53 -29.42
N VAL A 361 -10.66 -22.95 -30.01
CA VAL A 361 -9.60 -23.73 -29.37
C VAL A 361 -8.84 -22.95 -28.28
N LYS A 362 -8.83 -21.61 -28.33
CA LYS A 362 -8.26 -20.76 -27.26
C LYS A 362 -9.26 -20.39 -26.17
N SER A 363 -10.54 -20.72 -26.35
CA SER A 363 -11.63 -20.34 -25.45
C SER A 363 -12.31 -21.58 -24.86
N ASP A 364 -13.42 -22.03 -25.43
CA ASP A 364 -14.39 -22.94 -24.83
C ASP A 364 -14.61 -24.25 -25.61
N ASP A 365 -13.85 -24.51 -26.69
CA ASP A 365 -13.78 -25.85 -27.27
C ASP A 365 -12.85 -26.75 -26.43
N VAL A 366 -13.46 -27.54 -25.54
CA VAL A 366 -12.76 -28.44 -24.61
C VAL A 366 -11.92 -29.50 -25.34
N SER A 367 -12.42 -29.99 -26.48
CA SER A 367 -11.74 -31.03 -27.25
C SER A 367 -10.62 -30.43 -28.10
N GLY A 368 -10.91 -29.33 -28.79
CA GLY A 368 -9.97 -28.63 -29.66
C GLY A 368 -8.78 -28.06 -28.91
N ARG A 369 -8.98 -27.48 -27.71
CA ARG A 369 -7.88 -26.94 -26.90
C ARG A 369 -6.87 -28.00 -26.45
N THR A 370 -7.33 -29.22 -26.22
CA THR A 370 -6.47 -30.34 -25.79
C THR A 370 -5.67 -30.85 -26.98
N LYS A 371 -6.34 -31.07 -28.12
CA LYS A 371 -5.71 -31.51 -29.37
C LYS A 371 -4.67 -30.51 -29.86
N ILE A 372 -4.99 -29.22 -29.89
CA ILE A 372 -4.06 -28.21 -30.38
C ILE A 372 -2.81 -28.12 -29.48
N TYR A 373 -2.97 -28.27 -28.16
CA TYR A 373 -1.84 -28.30 -27.25
C TYR A 373 -0.93 -29.50 -27.51
N GLU A 374 -1.50 -30.69 -27.72
CA GLU A 374 -0.73 -31.89 -28.09
C GLU A 374 -0.03 -31.74 -29.43
N SER A 375 -0.71 -31.20 -30.45
CA SER A 375 -0.13 -30.97 -31.78
C SER A 375 1.04 -29.98 -31.70
N LEU A 376 0.87 -28.86 -30.98
CA LEU A 376 1.92 -27.86 -30.78
C LEU A 376 3.16 -28.46 -30.11
N VAL A 377 2.97 -29.34 -29.11
CA VAL A 377 4.08 -30.05 -28.43
C VAL A 377 4.78 -31.03 -29.39
N LYS A 378 4.04 -31.64 -30.32
CA LYS A 378 4.59 -32.52 -31.38
C LYS A 378 5.20 -31.75 -32.55
N GLY A 379 5.08 -30.42 -32.59
CA GLY A 379 5.56 -29.56 -33.68
C GLY A 379 4.63 -29.52 -34.90
N ASP A 380 3.39 -30.00 -34.77
CA ASP A 380 2.35 -29.89 -35.80
C ASP A 380 1.41 -28.73 -35.47
N ASN A 381 1.13 -27.88 -36.45
CA ASN A 381 0.31 -26.68 -36.31
C ASN A 381 -1.09 -26.83 -36.94
N SER A 382 -1.61 -28.07 -37.01
CA SER A 382 -2.96 -28.32 -37.53
C SER A 382 -4.05 -27.75 -36.62
N LEU A 383 -4.90 -26.86 -37.14
CA LEU A 383 -6.10 -26.37 -36.43
C LEU A 383 -7.29 -27.29 -36.73
N GLN A 384 -7.83 -27.93 -35.68
CA GLN A 384 -9.11 -28.65 -35.74
C GLN A 384 -10.07 -28.02 -34.73
N ALA A 385 -10.97 -27.17 -35.23
CA ALA A 385 -11.97 -26.47 -34.41
C ALA A 385 -13.28 -27.27 -34.36
N GLY A 386 -13.83 -27.43 -33.17
CA GLY A 386 -15.17 -27.96 -32.93
C GLY A 386 -16.18 -26.84 -32.59
N THR A 387 -17.32 -27.25 -32.04
CA THR A 387 -18.37 -26.34 -31.60
C THR A 387 -18.04 -25.72 -30.23
N PRO A 388 -18.11 -24.39 -30.07
CA PRO A 388 -17.98 -23.72 -28.78
C PRO A 388 -18.95 -24.25 -27.72
N GLN A 389 -18.49 -24.43 -26.48
CA GLN A 389 -19.38 -24.89 -25.41
C GLN A 389 -20.43 -23.85 -25.02
N SER A 390 -20.13 -22.56 -25.15
CA SER A 390 -21.11 -21.48 -24.95
C SER A 390 -22.33 -21.60 -25.87
N PHE A 391 -22.13 -22.03 -27.12
CA PHE A 391 -23.23 -22.30 -28.05
C PHE A 391 -24.11 -23.46 -27.57
N ASN A 392 -23.51 -24.54 -27.07
CA ASN A 392 -24.25 -25.66 -26.50
C ASN A 392 -25.05 -25.26 -25.25
N VAL A 393 -24.49 -24.40 -24.39
CA VAL A 393 -25.18 -23.85 -23.22
C VAL A 393 -26.40 -23.05 -23.67
N LEU A 394 -26.23 -22.13 -24.63
CA LEU A 394 -27.34 -21.34 -25.19
C LEU A 394 -28.45 -22.23 -25.74
N MET A 395 -28.10 -23.24 -26.52
CA MET A 395 -29.06 -24.21 -27.07
C MET A 395 -29.88 -24.88 -25.96
N LYS A 396 -29.24 -25.28 -24.84
CA LYS A 396 -29.91 -25.90 -23.70
C LYS A 396 -30.77 -24.91 -22.92
N GLU A 397 -30.33 -23.67 -22.77
CA GLU A 397 -31.13 -22.61 -22.16
C GLU A 397 -32.41 -22.33 -22.96
N MET A 398 -32.32 -22.24 -24.29
CA MET A 398 -33.51 -22.06 -25.13
C MET A 398 -34.44 -23.29 -25.10
N GLN A 399 -33.90 -24.50 -25.11
CA GLN A 399 -34.69 -25.74 -24.96
C GLN A 399 -35.41 -25.81 -23.61
N SER A 400 -34.81 -25.26 -22.54
CA SER A 400 -35.45 -25.19 -21.22
C SER A 400 -36.68 -24.27 -21.18
N LEU A 401 -36.79 -23.34 -22.13
CA LEU A 401 -37.97 -22.48 -22.34
C LEU A 401 -39.05 -23.17 -23.20
N CYS A 402 -38.96 -24.48 -23.40
CA CYS A 402 -39.85 -25.27 -24.26
C CYS A 402 -39.79 -24.89 -25.75
N LEU A 403 -38.67 -24.33 -26.23
CA LEU A 403 -38.42 -24.08 -27.66
C LEU A 403 -37.69 -25.28 -28.28
N ASP A 404 -38.23 -25.85 -29.37
CA ASP A 404 -37.55 -26.94 -30.10
C ASP A 404 -36.53 -26.36 -31.10
N ILE A 405 -35.27 -26.30 -30.67
CA ILE A 405 -34.15 -25.85 -31.50
C ILE A 405 -33.21 -27.02 -31.77
N ARG A 406 -32.91 -27.26 -33.05
CA ARG A 406 -32.03 -28.34 -33.52
C ARG A 406 -31.09 -27.83 -34.59
N VAL A 407 -29.84 -28.28 -34.54
CA VAL A 407 -28.90 -28.10 -35.65
C VAL A 407 -29.27 -29.08 -36.74
N ARG A 408 -29.57 -28.60 -37.95
CA ARG A 408 -29.83 -29.46 -39.11
C ARG A 408 -28.50 -29.87 -39.74
N GLY A 409 -28.35 -31.15 -40.08
CA GLY A 409 -27.27 -31.60 -40.96
C GLY A 409 -27.59 -31.26 -42.41
N GLU A 410 -26.58 -31.33 -43.29
CA GLU A 410 -26.73 -31.07 -44.72
C GLU A 410 -27.76 -32.01 -45.40
N ASP A 411 -28.01 -33.20 -44.85
CA ASP A 411 -28.98 -34.19 -45.36
C ASP A 411 -30.46 -33.90 -45.01
N ALA A 412 -30.76 -32.76 -44.40
CA ALA A 412 -32.11 -32.43 -43.89
C ALA A 412 -32.85 -31.35 -44.71
N LEU A 413 -32.53 -31.22 -46.00
CA LEU A 413 -33.20 -30.34 -46.97
C LEU A 413 -33.94 -31.12 -48.06
#